data_AF-A0A2A4U6Y6-F1
#
_entry.id   AF-A0A2A4U6Y6-F1
#
_cell.length_a   1.000
_cell.length_b   1.000
_cell.length_c   1.000
_cell.angle_alpha   90.00
_cell.angle_beta   90.00
_cell.angle_gamma   90.00
#
_symmetry.space_group_name_H-M   'P 1'
#
loop_
_entity.id
_entity.type
_entity.pdbx_description
1 polymer ?
#
loop_
_entity_poly.entity_id
_entity_poly.type
_entity_poly.pdbx_seq_one_letter_code
_entity_poly.pdbx_strand_id
1 'polypeptide(L)'
;MANPPRPSGPLKPSPLSKGQDAMNSGPMASNLVGGSNVLGKESAQRNPQANLRAGGTYSRFVSTSKVLLPFLALSLVALVVIWPRLNSDQTFSLSFSSAQLAGESQPGMDNARYVGTDENSQPYSVTADLARIISEATGEVDLQLPKADLTMDDGTWLVLTADTGRYSGDKATLELEGGVNLFHDTGYEISTEHLIVFLKTGMAEGNKPLSGHGPFGEVKAQGLKLVDKGRLMYFTGPAQLILFTPQDGGSAK
;
A
#
# COMPACT_ATOMS: atom_id res chain seq x y z
N MET A 1 21.30 -35.81 26.04
CA MET A 1 21.50 -35.89 24.58
C MET A 1 20.17 -36.25 23.95
N ALA A 2 19.43 -35.27 23.45
CA ALA A 2 18.11 -35.45 22.85
C ALA A 2 18.16 -35.03 21.37
N ASN A 3 17.52 -35.83 20.53
CA ASN A 3 17.63 -35.87 19.07
C ASN A 3 16.88 -34.67 18.41
N PRO A 4 17.44 -33.97 17.42
CA PRO A 4 16.70 -32.91 16.71
C PRO A 4 15.70 -33.47 15.68
N PRO A 5 14.57 -32.78 15.41
CA PRO A 5 13.59 -33.21 14.42
C PRO A 5 14.06 -33.01 12.97
N ARG A 6 13.65 -33.92 12.08
CA ARG A 6 14.00 -33.93 10.64
C ARG A 6 13.29 -32.83 9.85
N PRO A 7 13.91 -32.26 8.79
CA PRO A 7 13.26 -31.32 7.89
C PRO A 7 12.35 -32.02 6.87
N SER A 8 11.19 -31.41 6.62
CA SER A 8 10.19 -31.75 5.61
C SER A 8 10.74 -31.55 4.20
N GLY A 9 10.71 -32.61 3.38
CA GLY A 9 11.09 -32.54 1.96
C GLY A 9 10.04 -31.82 1.09
N PRO A 10 10.41 -31.37 -0.11
CA PRO A 10 9.54 -30.58 -0.99
C PRO A 10 8.42 -31.40 -1.65
N LEU A 11 7.27 -30.75 -1.84
CA LEU A 11 6.08 -31.28 -2.50
C LEU A 11 6.28 -31.40 -4.02
N LYS A 12 5.85 -32.55 -4.56
CA LYS A 12 5.90 -32.96 -5.97
C LYS A 12 4.76 -32.30 -6.78
N PRO A 13 4.99 -31.82 -8.02
CA PRO A 13 3.90 -31.33 -8.87
C PRO A 13 3.17 -32.48 -9.60
N SER A 14 1.85 -32.36 -9.74
CA SER A 14 0.98 -33.25 -10.52
C SER A 14 0.67 -32.67 -11.92
N PRO A 15 0.37 -33.50 -12.94
CA PRO A 15 0.50 -33.14 -14.35
C PRO A 15 -0.77 -32.59 -15.03
N LEU A 16 -0.50 -31.97 -16.17
CA LEU A 16 -1.41 -31.45 -17.20
C LEU A 16 -2.54 -32.42 -17.61
N SER A 17 -3.75 -31.87 -17.77
CA SER A 17 -4.87 -32.51 -18.46
C SER A 17 -5.02 -31.92 -19.87
N LYS A 18 -5.02 -32.82 -20.85
CA LYS A 18 -5.13 -32.57 -22.30
C LYS A 18 -6.52 -33.06 -22.73
N GLY A 19 -7.35 -32.17 -23.27
CA GLY A 19 -8.64 -32.50 -23.88
C GLY A 19 -8.65 -32.02 -25.33
N GLN A 20 -8.58 -32.97 -26.25
CA GLN A 20 -8.79 -32.82 -27.69
C GLN A 20 -10.23 -33.23 -28.01
N ASP A 21 -10.92 -32.44 -28.81
CA ASP A 21 -12.04 -32.85 -29.68
C ASP A 21 -12.02 -31.85 -30.87
N ALA A 22 -11.60 -32.21 -32.08
CA ALA A 22 -12.18 -33.12 -33.08
C ALA A 22 -13.15 -32.42 -34.06
N MET A 23 -12.74 -32.45 -35.33
CA MET A 23 -13.52 -32.52 -36.59
C MET A 23 -14.62 -31.49 -36.87
N ASN A 24 -14.50 -30.79 -38.02
CA ASN A 24 -15.31 -31.14 -39.20
C ASN A 24 -14.72 -30.53 -40.49
N SER A 25 -15.16 -31.06 -41.62
CA SER A 25 -14.40 -31.28 -42.84
C SER A 25 -15.11 -30.71 -44.07
N GLY A 26 -14.34 -30.01 -44.94
CA GLY A 26 -14.52 -29.89 -46.40
C GLY A 26 -15.79 -29.26 -46.99
N PRO A 27 -15.91 -29.16 -48.34
CA PRO A 27 -14.91 -29.48 -49.37
C PRO A 27 -14.57 -28.34 -50.36
N MET A 28 -13.50 -28.59 -51.11
CA MET A 28 -13.04 -27.91 -52.31
C MET A 28 -13.86 -28.29 -53.56
N ALA A 29 -14.01 -27.34 -54.49
CA ALA A 29 -14.23 -27.52 -55.95
C ALA A 29 -14.35 -26.11 -56.58
N SER A 30 -14.00 -25.76 -57.82
CA SER A 30 -13.16 -26.30 -58.90
C SER A 30 -13.40 -25.39 -60.14
N ASN A 31 -12.41 -25.29 -61.04
CA ASN A 31 -12.46 -24.85 -62.46
C ASN A 31 -12.73 -23.37 -62.79
N LEU A 32 -11.87 -22.65 -63.54
CA LEU A 32 -11.31 -22.85 -64.90
C LEU A 32 -12.35 -22.82 -66.04
N VAL A 33 -12.47 -21.69 -66.75
CA VAL A 33 -12.80 -21.52 -68.20
C VAL A 33 -12.39 -20.07 -68.55
N GLY A 34 -11.45 -19.80 -69.48
CA GLY A 34 -11.67 -19.62 -70.93
C GLY A 34 -12.32 -18.26 -71.22
N GLY A 35 -11.87 -17.35 -72.09
CA GLY A 35 -10.96 -17.38 -73.22
C GLY A 35 -11.52 -16.46 -74.32
N SER A 36 -10.65 -15.62 -74.91
CA SER A 36 -10.72 -15.02 -76.27
C SER A 36 -11.65 -13.84 -76.63
N ASN A 37 -11.01 -12.84 -77.25
CA ASN A 37 -11.38 -11.97 -78.40
C ASN A 37 -12.62 -11.08 -78.27
N VAL A 38 -12.60 -9.80 -78.66
CA VAL A 38 -12.29 -9.27 -79.99
C VAL A 38 -12.00 -7.76 -79.94
N LEU A 39 -10.96 -7.31 -80.66
CA LEU A 39 -10.86 -5.94 -81.17
C LEU A 39 -11.73 -5.82 -82.43
N GLY A 40 -12.60 -4.81 -82.47
CA GLY A 40 -13.36 -4.40 -83.65
C GLY A 40 -13.34 -2.88 -83.80
N LYS A 41 -12.88 -2.42 -84.96
CA LYS A 41 -12.70 -1.03 -85.41
C LYS A 41 -14.02 -0.39 -85.89
N GLU A 42 -13.99 0.95 -85.93
CA GLU A 42 -14.69 1.85 -86.88
C GLU A 42 -16.23 1.84 -86.85
N SER A 43 -16.98 2.93 -87.03
CA SER A 43 -16.75 4.19 -87.73
C SER A 43 -17.86 5.20 -87.32
N ALA A 44 -17.70 6.42 -87.82
CA ALA A 44 -18.34 7.66 -87.43
C ALA A 44 -19.84 7.81 -87.73
N GLN A 45 -20.38 8.92 -87.17
CA GLN A 45 -21.14 9.96 -87.88
C GLN A 45 -22.65 10.05 -87.58
N ARG A 46 -23.03 10.97 -86.67
CA ARG A 46 -23.77 12.21 -87.01
C ARG A 46 -24.05 13.06 -85.77
N ASN A 47 -23.59 14.30 -85.83
CA ASN A 47 -24.12 15.42 -85.04
C ASN A 47 -25.16 16.13 -85.93
N PRO A 48 -26.23 16.73 -85.38
CA PRO A 48 -26.11 18.15 -85.09
C PRO A 48 -26.87 18.66 -83.84
N GLN A 49 -26.23 19.65 -83.21
CA GLN A 49 -26.84 20.87 -82.62
C GLN A 49 -27.75 20.71 -81.39
N ALA A 50 -27.22 21.12 -80.23
CA ALA A 50 -27.62 22.40 -79.63
C ALA A 50 -26.66 22.77 -78.50
N ASN A 51 -25.92 23.87 -78.70
CA ASN A 51 -25.24 24.55 -77.61
C ASN A 51 -26.28 25.15 -76.68
N LEU A 52 -26.33 24.71 -75.43
CA LEU A 52 -26.64 25.59 -74.30
C LEU A 52 -25.69 25.25 -73.15
N ARG A 53 -24.72 26.14 -72.95
CA ARG A 53 -23.85 26.20 -71.78
C ARG A 53 -24.70 26.53 -70.55
N ALA A 54 -24.61 25.73 -69.49
CA ALA A 54 -24.75 26.20 -68.11
C ALA A 54 -24.25 25.15 -67.11
N GLY A 55 -23.35 25.56 -66.20
CA GLY A 55 -23.27 24.97 -64.86
C GLY A 55 -22.17 23.95 -64.57
N GLY A 56 -20.90 24.28 -64.83
CA GLY A 56 -19.74 23.54 -64.33
C GLY A 56 -19.50 23.71 -62.82
N THR A 57 -20.48 23.38 -61.97
CA THR A 57 -20.38 23.50 -60.51
C THR A 57 -20.43 22.16 -59.76
N TYR A 58 -20.79 21.05 -60.41
CA TYR A 58 -20.85 19.73 -59.76
C TYR A 58 -19.51 18.96 -59.77
N SER A 59 -18.65 19.20 -60.77
CA SER A 59 -17.36 18.49 -60.90
C SER A 59 -16.29 18.97 -59.90
N ARG A 60 -16.32 20.26 -59.53
CA ARG A 60 -15.37 20.84 -58.57
C ARG A 60 -15.66 20.43 -57.12
N PHE A 61 -16.93 20.18 -56.77
CA PHE A 61 -17.36 19.79 -55.43
C PHE A 61 -16.88 18.38 -55.03
N VAL A 62 -16.82 17.46 -55.99
CA VAL A 62 -16.32 16.09 -55.76
C VAL A 62 -14.79 16.07 -55.66
N SER A 63 -14.11 16.89 -56.47
CA SER A 63 -12.65 17.01 -56.41
C SER A 63 -12.15 17.69 -55.13
N THR A 64 -12.86 18.69 -54.60
CA THR A 64 -12.50 19.33 -53.32
C THR A 64 -12.72 18.38 -52.15
N SER A 65 -13.79 17.56 -52.18
CA SER A 65 -14.07 16.58 -51.13
C SER A 65 -12.96 15.53 -50.96
N LYS A 66 -12.27 15.15 -52.04
CA LYS A 66 -11.16 14.17 -52.02
C LYS A 66 -9.89 14.67 -51.32
N VAL A 67 -9.72 15.99 -51.21
CA VAL A 67 -8.60 16.64 -50.51
C VAL A 67 -9.03 17.16 -49.14
N LEU A 68 -10.29 17.60 -49.00
CA LEU A 68 -10.84 18.10 -47.76
C LEU A 68 -10.91 17.01 -46.68
N LEU A 69 -11.28 15.77 -47.06
CA LEU A 69 -11.39 14.63 -46.15
C LEU A 69 -10.08 14.30 -45.42
N PRO A 70 -8.94 14.07 -46.11
CA PRO A 70 -7.69 13.77 -45.43
C PRO A 70 -7.18 14.96 -44.61
N PHE A 71 -7.40 16.20 -45.07
CA PHE A 71 -7.03 17.39 -44.31
C PHE A 71 -7.84 17.56 -43.02
N LEU A 72 -9.14 17.28 -43.08
CA LEU A 72 -10.01 17.30 -41.90
C LEU A 72 -9.57 16.25 -40.88
N ALA A 73 -9.24 15.04 -41.35
CA ALA A 73 -8.74 13.97 -40.50
C ALA A 73 -7.40 14.35 -39.84
N LEU A 74 -6.46 14.91 -40.60
CA LEU A 74 -5.18 15.40 -40.07
C LEU A 74 -5.37 16.53 -39.06
N SER A 75 -6.29 17.45 -39.33
CA SER A 75 -6.61 18.55 -38.43
C SER A 75 -7.22 18.06 -37.12
N LEU A 76 -8.09 17.05 -37.16
CA LEU A 76 -8.64 16.42 -35.95
C LEU A 76 -7.56 15.72 -35.11
N VAL A 77 -6.64 15.00 -35.76
CA VAL A 77 -5.51 14.36 -35.04
C VAL A 77 -4.59 15.41 -34.42
N ALA A 78 -4.25 16.46 -35.17
CA ALA A 78 -3.44 17.56 -34.66
C ALA A 78 -4.14 18.27 -33.49
N LEU A 79 -5.46 18.47 -33.57
CA LEU A 79 -6.26 19.05 -32.50
C LEU A 79 -6.17 18.18 -31.23
N VAL A 80 -6.35 16.87 -31.32
CA VAL A 80 -6.25 15.96 -30.15
C VAL A 80 -4.87 16.01 -29.49
N VAL A 81 -3.80 16.10 -30.28
CA VAL A 81 -2.42 16.18 -29.78
C VAL A 81 -2.11 17.54 -29.15
N ILE A 82 -2.66 18.62 -29.70
CA ILE A 82 -2.42 19.99 -29.26
C ILE A 82 -3.34 20.40 -28.09
N TRP A 83 -4.56 19.86 -28.03
CA TRP A 83 -5.57 20.10 -27.00
C TRP A 83 -5.05 20.01 -25.55
N PRO A 84 -4.30 18.96 -25.14
CA PRO A 84 -3.78 18.88 -23.77
C PRO A 84 -2.72 19.93 -23.45
N ARG A 85 -2.10 20.57 -24.45
CA ARG A 85 -1.11 21.65 -24.24
C ARG A 85 -1.74 23.02 -24.03
N LEU A 86 -2.95 23.25 -24.55
CA LEU A 86 -3.67 24.51 -24.34
C LEU A 86 -4.55 24.50 -23.08
N ASN A 87 -4.97 23.32 -22.61
CA ASN A 87 -5.76 23.16 -21.38
C ASN A 87 -4.89 22.86 -20.14
N SER A 88 -3.61 23.22 -20.14
CA SER A 88 -2.72 23.03 -18.98
C SER A 88 -2.99 23.99 -17.82
N ASP A 89 -3.92 24.93 -17.97
CA ASP A 89 -4.29 25.85 -16.90
C ASP A 89 -5.68 25.51 -16.33
N GLN A 90 -5.65 25.08 -15.06
CA GLN A 90 -6.75 25.07 -14.08
C GLN A 90 -7.53 23.76 -13.86
N THR A 91 -7.00 23.00 -12.89
CA THR A 91 -7.71 22.43 -11.72
C THR A 91 -8.87 21.46 -11.94
N PHE A 92 -8.54 20.18 -12.05
CA PHE A 92 -9.23 19.12 -11.32
C PHE A 92 -8.21 18.07 -10.90
N SER A 93 -7.48 18.38 -9.82
CA SER A 93 -6.59 17.44 -9.15
C SER A 93 -7.43 16.43 -8.36
N LEU A 94 -7.78 15.30 -9.00
CA LEU A 94 -7.69 14.04 -8.26
C LEU A 94 -6.21 13.89 -7.96
N SER A 95 -5.85 14.32 -6.75
CA SER A 95 -4.52 14.26 -6.21
C SER A 95 -4.10 12.80 -6.07
N PHE A 96 -3.67 12.19 -7.18
CA PHE A 96 -2.43 11.45 -7.13
C PHE A 96 -1.39 12.47 -6.72
N SER A 97 -1.19 12.57 -5.42
CA SER A 97 -0.07 13.28 -4.85
C SER A 97 1.14 12.72 -5.56
N SER A 98 1.73 13.56 -6.39
CA SER A 98 3.16 13.70 -6.51
C SER A 98 3.77 13.77 -5.10
N ALA A 99 3.81 12.64 -4.40
CA ALA A 99 4.99 12.31 -3.64
C ALA A 99 6.10 12.22 -4.69
N GLN A 100 7.18 12.96 -4.45
CA GLN A 100 8.48 12.85 -5.12
C GLN A 100 8.62 11.50 -5.84
N LEU A 101 9.03 11.43 -7.11
CA LEU A 101 10.46 11.42 -7.48
C LEU A 101 11.47 11.11 -6.35
N ALA A 102 11.11 10.22 -5.41
CA ALA A 102 11.98 9.36 -4.65
C ALA A 102 11.86 8.01 -5.34
N GLY A 103 12.49 7.92 -6.51
CA GLY A 103 12.70 6.68 -7.25
C GLY A 103 13.76 5.81 -6.57
N GLU A 104 13.67 5.65 -5.26
CA GLU A 104 14.19 4.49 -4.56
C GLU A 104 12.97 3.87 -3.91
N SER A 105 12.66 2.63 -4.28
CA SER A 105 11.71 1.83 -3.52
C SER A 105 12.27 1.77 -2.10
N GLN A 106 11.82 2.68 -1.21
CA GLN A 106 12.29 2.71 0.17
C GLN A 106 12.10 1.30 0.72
N PRO A 107 13.19 0.62 1.11
CA PRO A 107 13.13 -0.77 1.51
C PRO A 107 12.07 -0.92 2.60
N GLY A 108 11.02 -1.65 2.27
CA GLY A 108 9.94 -1.99 3.18
C GLY A 108 10.10 -3.44 3.58
N MET A 109 9.98 -3.74 4.88
CA MET A 109 9.91 -5.10 5.37
C MET A 109 8.49 -5.37 5.84
N ASP A 110 7.89 -6.41 5.27
CA ASP A 110 6.64 -6.99 5.78
C ASP A 110 6.97 -7.90 6.97
N ASN A 111 6.13 -7.90 8.00
CA ASN A 111 6.32 -8.65 9.25
C ASN A 111 7.70 -8.43 9.85
N ALA A 112 8.07 -7.16 10.00
CA ALA A 112 9.37 -6.77 10.50
C ALA A 112 9.56 -7.24 11.95
N ARG A 113 10.75 -7.75 12.25
CA ARG A 113 11.14 -8.13 13.61
C ARG A 113 12.56 -7.68 13.92
N TYR A 114 12.67 -6.85 14.94
CA TYR A 114 13.92 -6.44 15.56
C TYR A 114 14.06 -7.10 16.92
N VAL A 115 15.27 -7.54 17.24
CA VAL A 115 15.62 -8.11 18.54
C VAL A 115 16.88 -7.42 19.03
N GLY A 116 16.86 -6.96 20.27
CA GLY A 116 18.00 -6.32 20.90
C GLY A 116 18.13 -6.73 22.35
N THR A 117 19.17 -6.22 22.98
CA THR A 117 19.36 -6.33 24.43
C THR A 117 19.49 -4.94 25.04
N ASP A 118 18.93 -4.80 26.22
CA ASP A 118 19.08 -3.59 27.03
C ASP A 118 20.42 -3.56 27.79
N GLU A 119 20.62 -2.55 28.64
CA GLU A 119 21.85 -2.38 29.43
C GLU A 119 22.14 -3.53 30.42
N ASN A 120 21.14 -4.31 30.84
CA ASN A 120 21.33 -5.46 31.71
C ASN A 120 21.35 -6.79 30.92
N SER A 121 21.57 -6.71 29.60
CA SER A 121 21.55 -7.88 28.71
C SER A 121 20.20 -8.62 28.65
N GLN A 122 19.10 -7.93 28.97
CA GLN A 122 17.76 -8.52 28.86
C GLN A 122 17.27 -8.38 27.42
N PRO A 123 16.72 -9.45 26.82
CA PRO A 123 16.23 -9.41 25.46
C PRO A 123 14.94 -8.60 25.38
N TYR A 124 14.82 -7.80 24.33
CA TYR A 124 13.56 -7.21 23.90
C TYR A 124 13.35 -7.48 22.41
N SER A 125 12.10 -7.51 21.99
CA SER A 125 11.74 -7.56 20.57
C SER A 125 10.75 -6.49 20.20
N VAL A 126 10.91 -5.94 19.00
CA VAL A 126 9.94 -5.03 18.37
C VAL A 126 9.52 -5.67 17.06
N THR A 127 8.24 -5.92 16.91
CA THR A 127 7.61 -6.45 15.70
C THR A 127 6.67 -5.42 15.10
N ALA A 128 6.46 -5.44 13.79
CA ALA A 128 5.48 -4.59 13.12
C ALA A 128 4.98 -5.29 11.86
N ASP A 129 3.74 -5.01 11.47
CA ASP A 129 3.16 -5.56 10.22
C ASP A 129 3.90 -5.01 9.01
N LEU A 130 4.23 -3.72 9.04
CA LEU A 130 5.03 -3.07 8.01
C LEU A 130 6.09 -2.18 8.67
N ALA A 131 7.32 -2.27 8.17
CA ALA A 131 8.40 -1.36 8.51
C ALA A 131 8.91 -0.68 7.24
N ARG A 132 8.97 0.65 7.24
CA ARG A 132 9.51 1.45 6.14
C ARG A 132 10.74 2.20 6.62
N ILE A 133 11.87 1.95 5.98
CA ILE A 133 13.11 2.69 6.27
C ILE A 133 12.97 4.11 5.73
N ILE A 134 13.09 5.10 6.62
CA ILE A 134 13.05 6.53 6.30
C ILE A 134 14.46 7.02 5.98
N SER A 135 15.43 6.59 6.79
CA SER A 135 16.83 7.02 6.69
C SER A 135 17.77 5.91 7.16
N GLU A 136 18.60 5.41 6.25
CA GLU A 136 19.63 4.41 6.57
C GLU A 136 20.75 4.99 7.45
N ALA A 137 21.05 6.29 7.31
CA ALA A 137 22.12 6.94 8.06
C ALA A 137 21.81 7.07 9.56
N THR A 138 20.54 7.27 9.92
CA THR A 138 20.07 7.38 11.32
C THR A 138 19.42 6.10 11.82
N GLY A 139 19.11 5.15 10.93
CA GLY A 139 18.35 3.95 11.26
C GLY A 139 16.92 4.27 11.65
N GLU A 140 16.32 5.32 11.07
CA GLU A 140 14.94 5.68 11.30
C GLU A 140 14.00 4.80 10.48
N VAL A 141 13.02 4.21 11.16
CA VAL A 141 12.07 3.27 10.58
C VAL A 141 10.67 3.63 11.08
N ASP A 142 9.75 3.88 10.16
CA ASP A 142 8.32 3.98 10.46
C ASP A 142 7.74 2.56 10.53
N LEU A 143 6.98 2.29 11.58
CA LEU A 143 6.38 1.01 11.92
C LEU A 143 4.85 1.16 11.89
N GLN A 144 4.17 0.22 11.24
CA GLN A 144 2.72 0.09 11.25
C GLN A 144 2.31 -1.07 12.16
N LEU A 145 1.35 -0.82 13.04
CA LEU A 145 0.89 -1.76 14.07
C LEU A 145 2.07 -2.37 14.87
N PRO A 146 2.97 -1.53 15.42
CA PRO A 146 4.10 -2.04 16.19
C PRO A 146 3.62 -2.75 17.46
N LYS A 147 4.33 -3.82 17.80
CA LYS A 147 4.26 -4.53 19.06
C LYS A 147 5.66 -4.69 19.64
N ALA A 148 5.84 -4.34 20.91
CA ALA A 148 7.10 -4.51 21.62
C ALA A 148 6.93 -5.46 22.80
N ASP A 149 7.81 -6.45 22.90
CA ASP A 149 7.86 -7.40 24.02
C ASP A 149 9.17 -7.16 24.80
N LEU A 150 9.07 -6.94 26.11
CA LEU A 150 10.20 -6.75 27.00
C LEU A 150 10.16 -7.80 28.11
N THR A 151 11.29 -8.42 28.40
CA THR A 151 11.45 -9.36 29.53
C THR A 151 12.24 -8.70 30.65
N MET A 152 11.71 -8.73 31.87
CA MET A 152 12.35 -8.17 33.06
C MET A 152 13.33 -9.15 33.72
N ASP A 153 14.06 -8.69 34.74
CA ASP A 153 15.01 -9.50 35.51
C ASP A 153 14.33 -10.59 36.37
N ASP A 154 13.14 -10.32 36.88
CA ASP A 154 12.32 -11.24 37.66
C ASP A 154 11.57 -12.28 36.80
N GLY A 155 11.74 -12.22 35.48
CA GLY A 155 11.07 -13.10 34.52
C GLY A 155 9.65 -12.66 34.14
N THR A 156 9.18 -11.53 34.67
CA THR A 156 7.94 -10.91 34.20
C THR A 156 8.13 -10.32 32.80
N TRP A 157 7.01 -10.02 32.14
CA TRP A 157 7.03 -9.47 30.80
C TRP A 157 6.05 -8.32 30.61
N LEU A 158 6.45 -7.40 29.74
CA LEU A 158 5.69 -6.27 29.26
C LEU A 158 5.39 -6.43 27.78
N VAL A 159 4.16 -6.10 27.38
CA VAL A 159 3.80 -5.94 25.97
C VAL A 159 3.32 -4.52 25.75
N LEU A 160 3.83 -3.87 24.70
CA LEU A 160 3.29 -2.62 24.20
C LEU A 160 2.76 -2.81 22.78
N THR A 161 1.65 -2.16 22.46
CA THR A 161 1.08 -2.10 21.11
C THR A 161 0.66 -0.68 20.77
N ALA A 162 0.70 -0.30 19.50
CA ALA A 162 0.16 0.97 19.01
C ALA A 162 -0.31 0.84 17.56
N ASP A 163 -0.99 1.87 17.04
CA ASP A 163 -1.40 1.95 15.63
C ASP A 163 -0.20 2.24 14.73
N THR A 164 0.67 3.13 15.18
CA THR A 164 1.90 3.55 14.49
C THR A 164 3.05 3.70 15.46
N GLY A 165 4.27 3.61 14.94
CA GLY A 165 5.43 3.95 15.73
C GLY A 165 6.62 4.32 14.87
N ARG A 166 7.61 4.96 15.49
CA ARG A 166 8.87 5.34 14.88
C ARG A 166 10.02 4.81 15.72
N TYR A 167 10.84 3.99 15.08
CA TYR A 167 12.06 3.48 15.68
C TYR A 167 13.26 4.30 15.20
N SER A 168 14.11 4.72 16.13
CA SER A 168 15.37 5.44 15.88
C SER A 168 16.52 4.57 16.38
N GLY A 169 17.25 3.93 15.47
CA GLY A 169 18.34 3.01 15.83
C GLY A 169 19.52 3.69 16.52
N ASP A 170 19.86 4.91 16.11
CA ASP A 170 20.90 5.76 16.68
C ASP A 170 20.65 6.13 18.15
N LYS A 171 19.41 6.50 18.48
CA LYS A 171 18.96 6.90 19.82
C LYS A 171 18.45 5.72 20.65
N ALA A 172 18.25 4.57 20.02
CA ALA A 172 17.55 3.42 20.59
C ALA A 172 16.21 3.83 21.25
N THR A 173 15.43 4.62 20.53
CA THR A 173 14.13 5.13 20.97
C THR A 173 13.03 4.55 20.09
N LEU A 174 11.90 4.20 20.71
CA LEU A 174 10.68 3.80 20.04
C LEU A 174 9.57 4.76 20.46
N GLU A 175 9.14 5.60 19.54
CA GLU A 175 7.98 6.47 19.71
C GLU A 175 6.74 5.76 19.20
N LEU A 176 5.68 5.76 20.00
CA LEU A 176 4.42 5.06 19.74
C LEU A 176 3.28 6.09 19.70
N GLU A 177 2.45 6.00 18.67
CA GLU A 177 1.34 6.92 18.41
C GLU A 177 0.07 6.16 18.02
N GLY A 178 -1.05 6.57 18.61
CA GLY A 178 -2.38 6.03 18.35
C GLY A 178 -2.63 4.73 19.09
N GLY A 179 -3.67 4.70 19.93
CA GLY A 179 -4.12 3.49 20.60
C GLY A 179 -3.04 2.75 21.38
N VAL A 180 -2.13 3.46 22.06
CA VAL A 180 -1.00 2.85 22.75
C VAL A 180 -1.51 2.11 23.97
N ASN A 181 -1.33 0.79 23.99
CA ASN A 181 -1.66 -0.05 25.13
C ASN A 181 -0.42 -0.75 25.65
N LEU A 182 -0.28 -0.77 26.97
CA LEU A 182 0.78 -1.43 27.71
C LEU A 182 0.15 -2.47 28.63
N PHE A 183 0.66 -3.70 28.57
CA PHE A 183 0.21 -4.83 29.37
C PHE A 183 1.37 -5.39 30.17
N HIS A 184 1.14 -5.67 31.44
CA HIS A 184 2.05 -6.40 32.32
C HIS A 184 1.42 -7.72 32.74
N ASP A 185 2.23 -8.77 32.83
CA ASP A 185 1.79 -10.12 33.21
C ASP A 185 1.12 -10.24 34.59
N THR A 186 1.33 -9.28 35.49
CA THR A 186 0.70 -9.19 36.82
C THR A 186 -0.72 -8.62 36.78
N GLY A 187 -1.26 -8.35 35.59
CA GLY A 187 -2.63 -7.90 35.37
C GLY A 187 -2.80 -6.39 35.29
N TYR A 188 -1.71 -5.63 35.11
CA TYR A 188 -1.78 -4.19 34.86
C TYR A 188 -1.91 -3.91 33.37
N GLU A 189 -2.78 -2.94 33.05
CA GLU A 189 -2.95 -2.40 31.70
C GLU A 189 -2.98 -0.87 31.76
N ILE A 190 -2.34 -0.22 30.79
CA ILE A 190 -2.38 1.23 30.61
C ILE A 190 -2.67 1.54 29.15
N SER A 191 -3.59 2.46 28.92
CA SER A 191 -3.95 2.98 27.59
C SER A 191 -3.65 4.49 27.52
N THR A 192 -3.03 4.94 26.43
CA THR A 192 -2.66 6.34 26.16
C THR A 192 -2.63 6.61 24.65
N GLU A 193 -2.60 7.87 24.25
CA GLU A 193 -2.49 8.26 22.83
C GLU A 193 -1.03 8.24 22.33
N HIS A 194 -0.07 8.46 23.21
CA HIS A 194 1.35 8.61 22.85
C HIS A 194 2.25 8.12 23.99
N LEU A 195 3.36 7.48 23.60
CA LEU A 195 4.39 7.02 24.52
C LEU A 195 5.75 6.96 23.82
N ILE A 196 6.79 7.46 24.47
CA ILE A 196 8.18 7.33 24.03
C ILE A 196 8.89 6.31 24.91
N VAL A 197 9.48 5.30 24.31
CA VAL A 197 10.22 4.23 25.01
C VAL A 197 11.71 4.34 24.69
N PHE A 198 12.53 4.37 25.73
CA PHE A 198 13.99 4.35 25.65
C PHE A 198 14.48 2.91 25.83
N LEU A 199 14.79 2.23 24.73
CA LEU A 199 15.03 0.78 24.70
C LEU A 199 16.31 0.36 25.43
N LYS A 200 17.31 1.24 25.55
CA LYS A 200 18.56 0.95 26.28
C LYS A 200 18.35 0.91 27.78
N THR A 201 17.62 1.89 28.31
CA THR A 201 17.40 2.06 29.75
C THR A 201 16.12 1.39 30.24
N GLY A 202 15.22 1.00 29.33
CA GLY A 202 13.89 0.48 29.65
C GLY A 202 12.96 1.53 30.27
N MET A 203 13.25 2.82 30.09
CA MET A 203 12.37 3.91 30.54
C MET A 203 11.30 4.19 29.50
N ALA A 204 10.14 4.66 29.93
CA ALA A 204 9.13 5.20 29.01
C ALA A 204 8.52 6.48 29.56
N GLU A 205 8.19 7.42 28.68
CA GLU A 205 7.62 8.71 29.05
C GLU A 205 6.46 9.04 28.12
N GLY A 206 5.36 9.52 28.69
CA GLY A 206 4.16 9.95 27.97
C GLY A 206 3.62 11.23 28.58
N ASN A 207 3.22 12.17 27.74
CA ASN A 207 2.65 13.47 28.15
C ASN A 207 1.18 13.61 27.76
N LYS A 208 0.53 12.50 27.41
CA LYS A 208 -0.87 12.42 27.02
C LYS A 208 -1.74 11.84 28.13
N PRO A 209 -3.04 12.16 28.13
CA PRO A 209 -3.99 11.53 29.03
C PRO A 209 -3.90 10.01 28.92
N LEU A 210 -3.92 9.37 30.08
CA LEU A 210 -3.91 7.92 30.18
C LEU A 210 -4.99 7.43 31.13
N SER A 211 -5.41 6.19 30.89
CA SER A 211 -6.17 5.38 31.82
C SER A 211 -5.46 4.07 32.05
N GLY A 212 -5.35 3.62 33.29
CA GLY A 212 -4.83 2.31 33.61
C GLY A 212 -5.73 1.57 34.58
N HIS A 213 -5.63 0.26 34.58
CA HIS A 213 -6.29 -0.61 35.54
C HIS A 213 -5.39 -1.76 35.95
N GLY A 214 -5.67 -2.32 37.12
CA GLY A 214 -5.01 -3.51 37.60
C GLY A 214 -5.64 -4.05 38.87
N PRO A 215 -5.00 -5.05 39.51
CA PRO A 215 -5.57 -5.73 40.67
C PRO A 215 -5.91 -4.80 41.85
N PHE A 216 -5.19 -3.69 42.01
CA PHE A 216 -5.44 -2.74 43.09
C PHE A 216 -6.52 -1.69 42.78
N GLY A 217 -6.94 -1.52 41.51
CA GLY A 217 -7.80 -0.40 41.14
C GLY A 217 -7.59 0.17 39.74
N GLU A 218 -8.08 1.39 39.56
CA GLU A 218 -8.04 2.16 38.31
C GLU A 218 -7.35 3.51 38.50
N VAL A 219 -6.60 3.96 37.50
CA VAL A 219 -5.89 5.23 37.50
C VAL A 219 -6.23 6.03 36.24
N LYS A 220 -6.37 7.34 36.38
CA LYS A 220 -6.43 8.30 35.27
C LYS A 220 -5.41 9.40 35.54
N ALA A 221 -4.61 9.75 34.55
CA ALA A 221 -3.58 10.79 34.68
C ALA A 221 -3.37 11.54 33.38
N GLN A 222 -2.59 12.63 33.41
CA GLN A 222 -2.25 13.44 32.23
C GLN A 222 -0.88 13.10 31.63
N GLY A 223 -0.12 12.23 32.30
CA GLY A 223 1.14 11.74 31.79
C GLY A 223 1.67 10.57 32.61
N LEU A 224 2.69 9.94 32.06
CA LEU A 224 3.31 8.72 32.55
C LEU A 224 4.82 8.86 32.50
N LYS A 225 5.49 8.32 33.51
CA LYS A 225 6.92 8.05 33.46
C LYS A 225 7.19 6.70 34.08
N LEU A 226 7.58 5.74 33.26
CA LEU A 226 8.10 4.45 33.67
C LEU A 226 9.61 4.57 33.84
N VAL A 227 10.08 4.13 34.99
CA VAL A 227 11.50 3.94 35.26
C VAL A 227 11.74 2.51 35.74
N ASP A 228 13.01 2.15 35.87
CA ASP A 228 13.39 0.83 36.39
C ASP A 228 12.71 -0.30 35.59
N LYS A 229 12.71 -0.14 34.27
CA LYS A 229 12.16 -1.11 33.30
C LYS A 229 10.67 -1.42 33.48
N GLY A 230 9.91 -0.46 33.99
CA GLY A 230 8.47 -0.60 34.21
C GLY A 230 8.08 -1.02 35.62
N ARG A 231 9.05 -1.34 36.50
CA ARG A 231 8.77 -1.64 37.91
C ARG A 231 8.21 -0.43 38.68
N LEU A 232 8.65 0.77 38.35
CA LEU A 232 8.16 2.01 38.96
C LEU A 232 7.45 2.86 37.92
N MET A 233 6.18 3.13 38.17
CA MET A 233 5.33 3.98 37.33
C MET A 233 4.99 5.26 38.08
N TYR A 234 5.36 6.40 37.51
CA TYR A 234 4.98 7.73 37.99
C TYR A 234 3.89 8.29 37.09
N PHE A 235 2.77 8.67 37.71
CA PHE A 235 1.71 9.39 37.03
C PHE A 235 1.93 10.89 37.22
N THR A 236 1.99 11.63 36.12
CA THR A 236 2.29 13.07 36.13
C THR A 236 1.06 13.92 35.81
N GLY A 237 1.06 15.14 36.31
CA GLY A 237 -0.07 16.07 36.18
C GLY A 237 -1.26 15.69 37.09
N PRO A 238 -2.46 16.24 36.81
CA PRO A 238 -3.69 15.85 37.49
C PRO A 238 -3.93 14.34 37.36
N ALA A 239 -4.01 13.66 38.51
CA ALA A 239 -4.22 12.22 38.56
C ALA A 239 -5.33 11.86 39.55
N GLN A 240 -6.10 10.82 39.21
CA GLN A 240 -7.13 10.22 40.04
C GLN A 240 -6.85 8.72 40.14
N LEU A 241 -6.86 8.20 41.37
CA LEU A 241 -6.68 6.78 41.66
C LEU A 241 -7.90 6.29 42.44
N ILE A 242 -8.54 5.24 41.93
CA ILE A 242 -9.64 4.53 42.60
C ILE A 242 -9.09 3.19 43.05
N LEU A 243 -9.04 2.96 44.36
CA LEU A 243 -8.56 1.71 44.93
C LEU A 243 -9.71 0.74 45.17
N PHE A 244 -9.53 -0.50 44.75
CA PHE A 244 -10.41 -1.60 45.13
C PHE A 244 -9.98 -2.11 46.50
N THR A 245 -10.86 -2.02 47.48
CA THR A 245 -10.67 -2.70 48.75
C THR A 245 -10.82 -4.21 48.52
N PRO A 246 -9.85 -5.04 48.94
CA PRO A 246 -10.06 -6.48 49.01
C PRO A 246 -11.34 -6.70 49.79
N GLN A 247 -12.33 -7.32 49.17
CA GLN A 247 -13.54 -7.69 49.89
C GLN A 247 -13.13 -8.83 50.81
N ASP A 248 -12.79 -8.50 52.07
CA ASP A 248 -12.56 -9.51 53.10
C ASP A 248 -13.79 -10.40 53.11
N GLY A 249 -13.59 -11.63 52.63
CA GLY A 249 -14.61 -12.67 52.63
C GLY A 249 -14.98 -12.95 54.06
N GLY A 250 -15.98 -12.21 54.56
CA GLY A 250 -16.66 -12.43 55.81
C GLY A 250 -17.31 -13.81 55.77
N SER A 251 -16.50 -14.82 56.03
CA SER A 251 -16.96 -16.15 56.43
C SER A 251 -17.45 -15.99 57.86
N ALA A 252 -18.68 -15.47 57.97
CA ALA A 252 -19.45 -15.57 59.18
C ALA A 252 -19.73 -17.06 59.44
N LYS A 253 -19.10 -17.54 60.52
CA LYS A 253 -19.52 -18.64 61.40
C LYS A 253 -19.18 -20.07 60.98
#